data_AF-A0A0B3WND5-F1
#
_entry.id   AF-A0A0B3WND5-F1
#
_cell.length_a   1.000
_cell.length_b   1.000
_cell.length_c   1.000
_cell.angle_alpha   90.00
_cell.angle_beta   90.00
_cell.angle_gamma   90.00
#
_symmetry.space_group_name_H-M   'P 1'
#
loop_
_entity.id
_entity.type
_entity.pdbx_description
1 polymer ?
#
loop_
_entity_poly.entity_id
_entity_poly.type
_entity_poly.pdbx_seq_one_letter_code
_entity_poly.pdbx_strand_id
1 'polypeptide(L)'
;MFKKTLKVTAIVGALVMTMGVIKPIEVDAATASGTATSTVNLRTGASTKYRTIGKLKKGAKVKILSSKNGWHKVKYSNKTGWSSGKYIKKSTSSSSNRDVKKRLKVKAYAYTGGGYTATGTKAKYGTLAVDPKVIPYGTKVYIKELDKVFTAEDCGGGIKGNKIDIYMNSSSACSKWGVKTITLEILK
;
A
#
# COMPACT_ATOMS: atom_id res chain seq x y z
N MET A 1 -46.41 49.51 1.28
CA MET A 1 -46.99 48.48 0.37
C MET A 1 -46.63 48.85 -1.05
N PHE A 2 -46.50 47.83 -1.92
CA PHE A 2 -46.16 47.84 -3.36
C PHE A 2 -44.80 47.24 -3.73
N LYS A 3 -44.87 46.41 -4.76
CA LYS A 3 -44.13 45.16 -5.01
C LYS A 3 -43.03 45.37 -6.05
N LYS A 4 -41.98 44.53 -5.95
CA LYS A 4 -41.16 43.87 -6.99
C LYS A 4 -40.95 44.60 -8.34
N THR A 5 -39.70 44.69 -8.81
CA THR A 5 -39.23 43.91 -9.98
C THR A 5 -37.72 44.02 -10.20
N LEU A 6 -37.18 42.90 -10.69
CA LEU A 6 -35.80 42.60 -11.02
C LEU A 6 -35.47 43.14 -12.42
N LYS A 7 -34.31 43.78 -12.60
CA LYS A 7 -33.68 43.93 -13.93
C LYS A 7 -32.22 43.50 -13.85
N VAL A 8 -31.98 42.27 -14.30
CA VAL A 8 -30.74 41.80 -14.94
C VAL A 8 -30.60 42.62 -16.24
N THR A 9 -29.49 43.08 -16.80
CA THR A 9 -28.13 42.56 -16.95
C THR A 9 -27.30 43.70 -17.58
N ALA A 10 -26.01 43.86 -17.24
CA ALA A 10 -24.99 44.31 -18.20
C ALA A 10 -23.61 43.94 -17.69
N ILE A 11 -22.97 43.05 -18.42
CA ILE A 11 -21.65 42.47 -18.20
C ILE A 11 -20.61 43.50 -18.63
N VAL A 12 -19.68 43.85 -17.73
CA VAL A 12 -18.37 44.40 -18.11
C VAL A 12 -17.33 43.39 -17.68
N GLY A 13 -16.69 42.79 -18.68
CA GLY A 13 -15.64 41.80 -18.50
C GLY A 13 -14.42 42.42 -17.82
N ALA A 14 -14.10 41.89 -16.64
CA ALA A 14 -12.75 41.91 -16.10
C ALA A 14 -12.26 40.46 -16.07
N LEU A 15 -11.41 40.13 -17.03
CA LEU A 15 -10.62 38.92 -17.07
C LEU A 15 -9.64 38.96 -15.88
N VAL A 16 -10.08 38.52 -14.71
CA VAL A 16 -9.16 38.19 -13.63
C VAL A 16 -8.68 36.77 -13.91
N MET A 17 -7.51 36.65 -14.55
CA MET A 17 -6.69 35.43 -14.46
C MET A 17 -6.28 35.27 -12.99
N THR A 18 -7.17 34.72 -12.16
CA THR A 18 -6.76 34.21 -10.87
C THR A 18 -5.91 32.98 -11.15
N MET A 19 -4.59 33.13 -11.04
CA MET A 19 -3.68 32.00 -10.94
C MET A 19 -4.24 31.04 -9.90
N GLY A 20 -4.67 29.86 -10.37
CA GLY A 20 -5.23 28.85 -9.50
C GLY A 20 -4.25 28.58 -8.38
N VAL A 21 -4.70 28.75 -7.13
CA VAL A 21 -4.02 28.19 -5.97
C VAL A 21 -4.08 26.69 -6.15
N ILE A 22 -3.06 26.12 -6.77
CA ILE A 22 -2.84 24.68 -6.79
C ILE A 22 -2.72 24.24 -5.34
N LYS A 23 -3.75 23.55 -4.84
CA LYS A 23 -3.64 22.77 -3.61
C LYS A 23 -2.42 21.86 -3.79
N PRO A 24 -1.47 21.82 -2.85
CA PRO A 24 -0.34 20.90 -2.98
C PRO A 24 -0.90 19.49 -3.16
N ILE A 25 -0.45 18.83 -4.23
CA ILE A 25 -0.69 17.40 -4.47
C ILE A 25 -0.03 16.69 -3.28
N GLU A 26 -0.85 16.26 -2.30
CA GLU A 26 -0.36 15.40 -1.24
C GLU A 26 0.05 14.08 -1.90
N VAL A 27 1.35 13.96 -2.13
CA VAL A 27 1.99 12.73 -2.60
C VAL A 27 1.49 11.57 -1.74
N ASP A 28 0.77 10.63 -2.36
CA ASP A 28 0.24 9.46 -1.66
C ASP A 28 1.41 8.52 -1.37
N ALA A 29 2.13 8.82 -0.30
CA ALA A 29 3.11 7.94 0.30
C ALA A 29 2.35 6.67 0.73
N ALA A 30 2.40 5.63 -0.11
CA ALA A 30 1.81 4.29 0.07
C ALA A 30 0.95 4.17 1.33
N THR A 31 -0.29 4.61 1.25
CA THR A 31 -1.13 4.80 2.43
C THR A 31 -1.84 3.50 2.79
N ALA A 32 -1.35 2.84 3.85
CA ALA A 32 -1.97 1.63 4.36
C ALA A 32 -3.31 1.97 5.03
N SER A 33 -4.37 1.21 4.78
CA SER A 33 -5.62 1.34 5.53
C SER A 33 -5.55 0.55 6.83
N GLY A 34 -6.36 0.92 7.82
CA GLY A 34 -6.45 0.23 9.10
C GLY A 34 -7.86 0.29 9.68
N THR A 35 -8.17 -0.63 10.59
CA THR A 35 -9.42 -0.67 11.34
C THR A 35 -9.14 -0.71 12.82
N ALA A 36 -9.80 0.15 13.59
CA ALA A 36 -9.69 0.14 15.04
C ALA A 36 -10.31 -1.14 15.64
N THR A 37 -9.53 -1.90 16.43
CA THR A 37 -10.00 -3.15 17.06
C THR A 37 -10.75 -2.91 18.38
N SER A 38 -10.58 -1.73 18.97
CA SER A 38 -11.24 -1.24 20.17
C SER A 38 -11.46 0.28 20.08
N THR A 39 -12.16 0.85 21.04
CA THR A 39 -12.23 2.31 21.16
C THR A 39 -10.87 2.83 21.63
N VAL A 40 -10.21 3.63 20.79
CA VAL A 40 -8.85 4.13 21.04
C VAL A 40 -8.77 5.64 20.84
N ASN A 41 -7.95 6.32 21.64
CA ASN A 41 -7.77 7.75 21.55
C ASN A 41 -6.99 8.14 20.28
N LEU A 42 -7.40 9.27 19.70
CA LEU A 42 -6.65 10.02 18.68
C LEU A 42 -5.98 11.20 19.38
N ARG A 43 -4.66 11.29 19.30
CA ARG A 43 -3.82 12.25 20.05
C ARG A 43 -3.03 13.17 19.12
N THR A 44 -2.51 14.26 19.65
CA THR A 44 -1.64 15.18 18.90
C THR A 44 -0.23 14.62 18.64
N GLY A 45 0.21 13.58 19.36
CA GLY A 45 1.54 12.99 19.21
C GLY A 45 1.60 11.51 19.56
N ALA A 46 2.74 10.88 19.22
CA ALA A 46 3.01 9.44 19.33
C ALA A 46 3.32 8.98 20.77
N SER A 47 2.49 9.35 21.73
CA SER A 47 2.59 8.94 23.15
C SER A 47 1.29 9.20 23.90
N THR A 48 1.08 8.50 25.02
CA THR A 48 -0.05 8.72 25.93
C THR A 48 -0.02 10.08 26.63
N LYS A 49 1.14 10.76 26.66
CA LYS A 49 1.32 12.10 27.25
C LYS A 49 0.71 13.23 26.41
N TYR A 50 0.46 12.99 25.12
CA TYR A 50 -0.09 14.01 24.23
C TYR A 50 -1.60 14.17 24.39
N ARG A 51 -2.09 15.40 24.18
CA ARG A 51 -3.52 15.77 24.25
C ARG A 51 -4.37 14.91 23.30
N THR A 52 -5.51 14.46 23.80
CA THR A 52 -6.53 13.75 23.00
C THR A 52 -7.36 14.75 22.20
N ILE A 53 -7.51 14.51 20.90
CA ILE A 53 -8.29 15.34 19.94
C ILE A 53 -9.53 14.61 19.39
N GLY A 54 -9.71 13.35 19.79
CA GLY A 54 -10.86 12.54 19.44
C GLY A 54 -10.69 11.09 19.87
N LYS A 55 -11.65 10.26 19.48
CA LYS A 55 -11.62 8.81 19.67
C LYS A 55 -12.00 8.12 18.37
N LEU A 56 -11.33 7.02 18.08
CA LEU A 56 -11.73 6.07 17.05
C LEU A 56 -12.58 5.01 17.75
N LYS A 57 -13.85 4.87 17.37
CA LYS A 57 -14.69 3.77 17.88
C LYS A 57 -14.20 2.45 17.30
N LYS A 58 -14.45 1.33 18.00
CA LYS A 58 -14.23 -0.01 17.43
C LYS A 58 -14.89 -0.11 16.04
N GLY A 59 -14.15 -0.64 15.07
CA GLY A 59 -14.58 -0.74 13.67
C GLY A 59 -14.34 0.51 12.83
N ALA A 60 -13.87 1.61 13.40
CA ALA A 60 -13.53 2.82 12.64
C ALA A 60 -12.40 2.52 11.64
N LYS A 61 -12.67 2.80 10.35
CA LYS A 61 -11.69 2.68 9.27
C LYS A 61 -10.86 3.95 9.19
N VAL A 62 -9.55 3.82 9.10
CA VAL A 62 -8.60 4.93 9.09
C VAL A 62 -7.55 4.76 7.99
N LYS A 63 -7.05 5.87 7.47
CA LYS A 63 -5.91 5.90 6.55
C LYS A 63 -4.64 6.11 7.37
N ILE A 64 -3.67 5.20 7.30
CA ILE A 64 -2.39 5.29 8.02
C ILE A 64 -1.41 6.06 7.15
N LEU A 65 -0.97 7.21 7.66
CA LEU A 65 -0.07 8.14 6.97
C LEU A 65 1.40 7.93 7.37
N SER A 66 1.65 7.52 8.62
CA SER A 66 3.01 7.30 9.13
C SER A 66 2.98 6.43 10.38
N SER A 67 4.13 5.89 10.78
CA SER A 67 4.30 5.10 11.99
C SER A 67 5.56 5.53 12.76
N LYS A 68 5.45 5.66 14.09
CA LYS A 68 6.58 6.01 14.97
C LYS A 68 6.39 5.39 16.34
N ASN A 69 7.39 4.67 16.85
CA ASN A 69 7.45 4.13 18.22
C ASN A 69 6.19 3.35 18.65
N GLY A 70 5.63 2.52 17.76
CA GLY A 70 4.40 1.76 18.04
C GLY A 70 3.10 2.56 17.93
N TRP A 71 3.15 3.78 17.41
CA TRP A 71 1.98 4.61 17.08
C TRP A 71 1.82 4.78 15.58
N HIS A 72 0.58 4.94 15.15
CA HIS A 72 0.23 5.26 13.77
C HIS A 72 -0.35 6.67 13.70
N LYS A 73 0.21 7.49 12.82
CA LYS A 73 -0.43 8.74 12.39
C LYS A 73 -1.53 8.35 11.40
N VAL A 74 -2.76 8.65 11.75
CA VAL A 74 -3.94 8.23 11.02
C VAL A 74 -4.81 9.43 10.66
N LYS A 75 -5.44 9.36 9.49
CA LYS A 75 -6.51 10.26 9.05
C LYS A 75 -7.85 9.55 9.26
N TYR A 76 -8.75 10.22 9.96
CA TYR A 76 -10.11 9.76 10.24
C TYR A 76 -11.08 10.93 10.07
N SER A 77 -11.97 10.83 9.07
CA SER A 77 -12.82 11.94 8.65
C SER A 77 -11.96 13.19 8.35
N ASN A 78 -12.28 14.34 8.95
CA ASN A 78 -11.54 15.60 8.86
C ASN A 78 -10.40 15.75 9.89
N LYS A 79 -10.09 14.72 10.69
CA LYS A 79 -9.06 14.78 11.74
C LYS A 79 -7.85 13.93 11.37
N THR A 80 -6.66 14.48 11.62
CA THR A 80 -5.39 13.76 11.54
C THR A 80 -4.74 13.74 12.92
N GLY A 81 -4.35 12.57 13.41
CA GLY A 81 -3.70 12.44 14.70
C GLY A 81 -3.01 11.10 14.88
N TRP A 82 -2.46 10.87 16.07
CA TRP A 82 -1.74 9.67 16.43
C TRP A 82 -2.61 8.74 17.26
N SER A 83 -2.64 7.46 16.91
CA SER A 83 -3.29 6.42 17.69
C SER A 83 -2.34 5.25 17.93
N SER A 84 -2.54 4.53 19.01
CA SER A 84 -1.66 3.41 19.37
C SER A 84 -1.82 2.30 18.34
N GLY A 85 -0.70 1.88 17.73
CA GLY A 85 -0.70 0.87 16.67
C GLY A 85 -1.20 -0.50 17.16
N LYS A 86 -1.11 -0.78 18.46
CA LYS A 86 -1.68 -1.98 19.10
C LYS A 86 -3.18 -2.15 18.83
N TYR A 87 -3.91 -1.05 18.66
CA TYR A 87 -5.36 -1.06 18.46
C TYR A 87 -5.80 -0.78 17.02
N ILE A 88 -4.84 -0.70 16.09
CA ILE A 88 -5.14 -0.50 14.67
C ILE A 88 -4.72 -1.76 13.94
N LYS A 89 -5.70 -2.60 13.62
CA LYS A 89 -5.48 -3.73 12.71
C LYS A 89 -5.32 -3.15 11.32
N LYS A 90 -4.10 -3.15 10.80
CA LYS A 90 -3.87 -2.79 9.40
C LYS A 90 -4.77 -3.66 8.53
N SER A 91 -5.53 -3.01 7.67
CA SER A 91 -6.19 -3.66 6.56
C SER A 91 -5.07 -4.00 5.59
N THR A 92 -4.39 -5.11 5.85
CA THR A 92 -3.82 -5.87 4.76
C THR A 92 -4.99 -6.22 3.86
N SER A 93 -4.79 -6.20 2.55
CA SER A 93 -5.79 -6.67 1.59
C SER A 93 -5.94 -8.19 1.72
N SER A 94 -6.41 -8.66 2.87
CA SER A 94 -6.87 -10.03 3.09
C SER A 94 -8.33 -10.05 2.71
N SER A 95 -8.60 -10.66 1.56
CA SER A 95 -9.92 -10.86 0.94
C SER A 95 -10.41 -9.71 0.04
N SER A 96 -9.57 -9.21 -0.85
CA SER A 96 -10.08 -8.99 -2.21
C SER A 96 -10.43 -10.37 -2.78
N ASN A 97 -11.58 -10.50 -3.44
CA ASN A 97 -11.95 -11.68 -4.22
C ASN A 97 -10.93 -11.84 -5.37
N ARG A 98 -9.72 -12.28 -5.05
CA ARG A 98 -8.69 -12.61 -6.02
C ARG A 98 -9.04 -14.00 -6.51
N ASP A 99 -9.20 -14.14 -7.81
CA ASP A 99 -9.35 -15.42 -8.48
C ASP A 99 -8.07 -16.25 -8.28
N VAL A 100 -7.91 -16.90 -7.13
CA VAL A 100 -6.76 -17.74 -6.83
C VAL A 100 -6.97 -19.10 -7.51
N LYS A 101 -6.13 -19.40 -8.50
CA LYS A 101 -6.07 -20.69 -9.19
C LYS A 101 -5.47 -21.78 -8.31
N LYS A 102 -4.40 -21.47 -7.56
CA LYS A 102 -3.66 -22.45 -6.75
C LYS A 102 -2.91 -21.78 -5.62
N ARG A 103 -2.72 -22.48 -4.50
CA ARG A 103 -1.76 -22.11 -3.46
C ARG A 103 -0.54 -23.03 -3.51
N LEU A 104 0.66 -22.45 -3.39
CA LEU A 104 1.91 -23.20 -3.48
C LEU A 104 2.86 -22.80 -2.36
N LYS A 105 3.29 -23.76 -1.54
CA LYS A 105 4.29 -23.55 -0.48
C LYS A 105 5.69 -23.60 -1.09
N VAL A 106 6.49 -22.56 -0.90
CA VAL A 106 7.82 -22.40 -1.51
C VAL A 106 8.84 -21.89 -0.50
N LYS A 107 10.12 -22.18 -0.74
CA LYS A 107 11.23 -21.50 -0.07
C LYS A 107 11.56 -20.23 -0.85
N ALA A 108 11.40 -19.08 -0.21
CA ALA A 108 11.56 -17.77 -0.84
C ALA A 108 12.87 -17.10 -0.43
N TYR A 109 13.66 -16.76 -1.43
CA TYR A 109 14.85 -15.94 -1.35
C TYR A 109 14.52 -14.52 -1.81
N ALA A 110 15.46 -13.60 -1.65
CA ALA A 110 15.34 -12.26 -2.23
C ALA A 110 16.68 -11.80 -2.81
N TYR A 111 16.59 -11.09 -3.92
CA TYR A 111 17.72 -10.48 -4.62
C TYR A 111 17.40 -9.04 -4.99
N THR A 112 18.44 -8.28 -5.33
CA THR A 112 18.35 -6.90 -5.79
C THR A 112 19.37 -6.70 -6.90
N GLY A 113 19.19 -5.66 -7.72
CA GLY A 113 20.05 -5.42 -8.87
C GLY A 113 19.76 -6.40 -10.02
N GLY A 114 20.78 -6.71 -10.81
CA GLY A 114 20.62 -7.51 -12.02
C GLY A 114 20.29 -6.68 -13.26
N GLY A 115 20.33 -7.34 -14.42
CA GLY A 115 20.10 -6.73 -15.73
C GLY A 115 18.72 -7.07 -16.28
N TYR A 116 18.72 -7.88 -17.34
CA TYR A 116 17.50 -8.38 -17.98
C TYR A 116 17.09 -9.73 -17.39
N THR A 117 15.79 -9.91 -17.22
CA THR A 117 15.16 -11.16 -16.80
C THR A 117 15.18 -12.18 -17.93
N ALA A 118 14.92 -13.44 -17.62
CA ALA A 118 14.76 -14.50 -18.63
C ALA A 118 13.70 -14.20 -19.72
N THR A 119 12.69 -13.37 -19.41
CA THR A 119 11.67 -12.91 -20.37
C THR A 119 12.04 -11.63 -21.11
N GLY A 120 13.24 -11.09 -20.90
CA GLY A 120 13.77 -9.91 -21.59
C GLY A 120 13.37 -8.56 -20.99
N THR A 121 12.64 -8.54 -19.88
CA THR A 121 12.29 -7.30 -19.17
C THR A 121 13.41 -6.87 -18.23
N LYS A 122 13.50 -5.59 -17.87
CA LYS A 122 14.43 -5.16 -16.80
C LYS A 122 13.87 -5.56 -15.43
N ALA A 123 14.68 -6.24 -14.63
CA ALA A 123 14.28 -6.67 -13.30
C ALA A 123 13.90 -5.47 -12.41
N LYS A 124 12.75 -5.55 -11.74
CA LYS A 124 12.18 -4.46 -10.94
C LYS A 124 11.26 -5.00 -9.84
N TYR A 125 10.82 -4.15 -8.91
CA TYR A 125 9.92 -4.58 -7.84
C TYR A 125 8.56 -5.05 -8.39
N GLY A 126 8.38 -6.36 -8.37
CA GLY A 126 7.30 -7.06 -9.08
C GLY A 126 7.80 -8.20 -9.96
N THR A 127 9.09 -8.28 -10.25
CA THR A 127 9.74 -9.42 -10.91
C THR A 127 9.95 -10.57 -9.92
N LEU A 128 9.61 -11.78 -10.35
CA LEU A 128 9.81 -13.01 -9.60
C LEU A 128 10.63 -14.00 -10.43
N ALA A 129 11.73 -14.48 -9.86
CA ALA A 129 12.46 -15.61 -10.41
C ALA A 129 11.85 -16.92 -9.92
N VAL A 130 11.58 -17.84 -10.84
CA VAL A 130 10.90 -19.11 -10.57
C VAL A 130 11.53 -20.26 -11.35
N ASP A 131 11.11 -21.49 -11.04
CA ASP A 131 11.23 -22.61 -11.96
C ASP A 131 10.04 -22.60 -12.95
N PRO A 132 10.26 -22.36 -14.26
CA PRO A 132 9.18 -22.27 -15.24
C PRO A 132 8.37 -23.56 -15.40
N LYS A 133 8.94 -24.71 -15.03
CA LYS A 133 8.22 -26.00 -15.05
C LYS A 133 7.18 -26.11 -13.93
N VAL A 134 7.36 -25.35 -12.85
CA VAL A 134 6.46 -25.33 -11.69
C VAL A 134 5.54 -24.11 -11.71
N ILE A 135 6.08 -22.95 -12.06
CA ILE A 135 5.36 -21.69 -12.20
C ILE A 135 5.73 -21.11 -13.58
N PRO A 136 4.89 -21.29 -14.61
CA PRO A 136 5.18 -20.78 -15.95
C PRO A 136 5.42 -19.27 -15.96
N TYR A 137 6.24 -18.79 -16.90
CA TYR A 137 6.42 -17.35 -17.10
C TYR A 137 5.09 -16.64 -17.37
N GLY A 138 5.02 -15.37 -17.01
CA GLY A 138 3.80 -14.55 -17.06
C GLY A 138 2.84 -14.78 -15.89
N THR A 139 2.98 -15.88 -15.14
CA THR A 139 2.11 -16.17 -13.99
C THR A 139 2.12 -15.03 -12.98
N LYS A 140 0.93 -14.57 -12.58
CA LYS A 140 0.73 -13.59 -11.53
C LYS A 140 0.63 -14.28 -10.18
N VAL A 141 1.49 -13.86 -9.26
CA VAL A 141 1.62 -14.46 -7.93
C VAL A 141 1.44 -13.39 -6.87
N TYR A 142 0.46 -13.56 -6.00
CA TYR A 142 0.33 -12.71 -4.82
C TYR A 142 1.16 -13.26 -3.66
N ILE A 143 1.99 -12.40 -3.08
CA ILE A 143 2.83 -12.69 -1.91
C ILE A 143 2.28 -11.90 -0.72
N LYS A 144 1.66 -12.62 0.23
CA LYS A 144 0.92 -12.03 1.35
C LYS A 144 1.81 -11.19 2.27
N GLU A 145 3.05 -11.62 2.46
CA GLU A 145 4.05 -10.99 3.32
C GLU A 145 4.50 -9.62 2.77
N LEU A 146 4.32 -9.39 1.46
CA LEU A 146 4.66 -8.13 0.78
C LEU A 146 3.42 -7.34 0.33
N ASP A 147 2.22 -7.90 0.54
CA ASP A 147 0.92 -7.40 0.03
C ASP A 147 1.01 -6.92 -1.43
N LYS A 148 1.65 -7.73 -2.28
CA LYS A 148 1.94 -7.36 -3.67
C LYS A 148 1.86 -8.56 -4.61
N VAL A 149 1.41 -8.27 -5.84
CA VAL A 149 1.46 -9.19 -6.97
C VAL A 149 2.79 -9.06 -7.69
N PHE A 150 3.41 -10.20 -7.92
CA PHE A 150 4.61 -10.38 -8.72
C PHE A 150 4.29 -11.15 -9.99
N THR A 151 5.16 -11.01 -10.99
CA THR A 151 5.08 -11.71 -12.27
C THR A 151 6.29 -12.62 -12.39
N ALA A 152 6.05 -13.89 -12.71
CA ALA A 152 7.10 -14.83 -13.07
C ALA A 152 7.75 -14.37 -14.39
N GLU A 153 8.90 -13.71 -14.30
CA GLU A 153 9.58 -13.11 -15.46
C GLU A 153 11.03 -13.60 -15.59
N ASP A 154 11.55 -14.22 -14.53
CA ASP A 154 12.97 -14.50 -14.41
C ASP A 154 13.23 -15.95 -13.96
N CYS A 155 14.47 -16.41 -14.13
CA CYS A 155 14.93 -17.66 -13.55
C CYS A 155 16.42 -17.59 -13.22
N GLY A 156 16.85 -18.41 -12.26
CA GLY A 156 18.26 -18.58 -11.93
C GLY A 156 18.64 -20.05 -11.88
N GLY A 157 19.93 -20.35 -12.06
CA GLY A 157 20.44 -21.74 -12.01
C GLY A 157 20.04 -22.49 -10.73
N GLY A 158 20.06 -21.79 -9.58
CA GLY A 158 19.67 -22.35 -8.27
C GLY A 158 18.16 -22.30 -7.95
N ILE A 159 17.34 -21.63 -8.77
CA ILE A 159 15.91 -21.47 -8.54
C ILE A 159 15.17 -22.60 -9.28
N LYS A 160 15.08 -23.75 -8.60
CA LYS A 160 14.50 -25.00 -9.12
C LYS A 160 13.46 -25.57 -8.15
N GLY A 161 12.41 -26.18 -8.70
CA GLY A 161 11.30 -26.74 -7.94
C GLY A 161 10.49 -25.67 -7.18
N ASN A 162 10.13 -25.96 -5.93
CA ASN A 162 9.39 -25.05 -5.06
C ASN A 162 10.29 -23.98 -4.40
N LYS A 163 11.17 -23.37 -5.20
CA LYS A 163 12.04 -22.25 -4.79
C LYS A 163 11.73 -21.05 -5.68
N ILE A 164 11.78 -19.87 -5.08
CA ILE A 164 11.62 -18.59 -5.78
C ILE A 164 12.67 -17.60 -5.31
N ASP A 165 12.98 -16.62 -6.15
CA ASP A 165 13.76 -15.44 -5.77
C ASP A 165 12.97 -14.17 -6.04
N ILE A 166 12.76 -13.36 -5.02
CA ILE A 166 11.92 -12.17 -5.08
C ILE A 166 12.80 -10.96 -5.33
N TYR A 167 12.56 -10.23 -6.42
CA TYR A 167 13.26 -8.97 -6.62
C TYR A 167 12.85 -7.94 -5.56
N MET A 168 13.84 -7.29 -4.98
CA MET A 168 13.71 -6.19 -4.03
C MET A 168 14.48 -4.96 -4.54
N ASN A 169 14.07 -3.76 -4.12
CA ASN A 169 14.70 -2.50 -4.56
C ASN A 169 16.06 -2.19 -3.88
N SER A 170 16.51 -2.98 -2.90
CA SER A 170 17.78 -2.72 -2.22
C SER A 170 18.29 -3.95 -1.46
N SER A 171 19.61 -4.00 -1.22
CA SER A 171 20.23 -5.07 -0.43
C SER A 171 19.71 -5.09 1.01
N SER A 172 19.41 -3.92 1.59
CA SER A 172 18.78 -3.84 2.91
C SER A 172 17.42 -4.52 2.95
N ALA A 173 16.61 -4.38 1.89
CA ALA A 173 15.33 -5.07 1.77
C ALA A 173 15.50 -6.58 1.64
N CYS A 174 16.51 -7.05 0.90
CA CYS A 174 16.86 -8.48 0.83
C CYS A 174 17.23 -9.03 2.22
N SER A 175 18.12 -8.36 2.96
CA SER A 175 18.52 -8.81 4.30
C SER A 175 17.36 -8.82 5.30
N LYS A 176 16.48 -7.80 5.25
CA LYS A 176 15.26 -7.75 6.08
C LYS A 176 14.26 -8.86 5.71
N TRP A 177 14.21 -9.23 4.44
CA TRP A 177 13.41 -10.36 4.01
C TRP A 177 13.98 -11.67 4.57
N GLY A 178 15.27 -11.92 4.38
CA GLY A 178 15.92 -13.19 4.76
C GLY A 178 15.44 -14.37 3.91
N VAL A 179 15.68 -15.60 4.35
CA VAL A 179 15.15 -16.80 3.67
C VAL A 179 14.05 -17.40 4.52
N LYS A 180 12.87 -17.63 3.93
CA LYS A 180 11.75 -18.23 4.67
C LYS A 180 10.81 -19.01 3.76
N THR A 181 10.04 -19.89 4.37
CA THR A 181 8.99 -20.65 3.67
C THR A 181 7.70 -19.85 3.71
N ILE A 182 7.13 -19.57 2.54
CA ILE A 182 5.87 -18.83 2.39
C ILE A 182 4.86 -19.62 1.55
N THR A 183 3.60 -19.20 1.58
CA THR A 183 2.56 -19.74 0.69
C THR A 183 2.19 -18.69 -0.35
N LEU A 184 2.46 -19.01 -1.61
CA LEU A 184 2.08 -18.20 -2.76
C LEU A 184 0.60 -18.39 -3.08
N GLU A 185 -0.07 -17.33 -3.52
CA GLU A 185 -1.37 -17.40 -4.17
C GLU A 185 -1.19 -17.15 -5.67
N ILE A 186 -1.28 -18.20 -6.48
CA ILE A 186 -1.25 -18.13 -7.94
C ILE A 186 -2.62 -17.67 -8.42
N LEU A 187 -2.65 -16.59 -9.19
CA LEU A 187 -3.88 -15.98 -9.70
C LEU A 187 -4.27 -16.62 -11.04
N LYS A 188 -5.56 -16.54 -11.39
CA LYS A 188 -6.07 -16.92 -12.72
C LYS A 188 -5.57 -15.98 -13.80
#